data_AF-A0AAU4MPQ2-F1
#
_entry.id   AF-A0AAU4MPQ2-F1
#
_cell.length_a   1.000
_cell.length_b   1.000
_cell.length_c   1.000
_cell.angle_alpha   90.00
_cell.angle_beta   90.00
_cell.angle_gamma   90.00
#
_symmetry.space_group_name_H-M   'P 1'
#
loop_
_entity.id
_entity.type
_entity.pdbx_description
1 polymer ?
#
loop_
_entity_poly.entity_id
_entity_poly.type
_entity_poly.pdbx_seq_one_letter_code
_entity_poly.pdbx_strand_id
1 'polypeptide(L)'
;MLKHRRLRYSSLAAAGVAAAFLVTGCSMEDAICSNGEYPVKAVGGTTGSACVPDDEEPPKGYVRYPKGKVPEHVDDKWDKYWSTVVVDENGNVVKD
;
A
#
# COMPACT_ATOMS: atom_id res chain seq x y z
N MET A 1 69.64 3.72 15.29
CA MET A 1 68.92 4.56 16.27
C MET A 1 68.07 5.58 15.51
N LEU A 2 66.78 5.31 15.28
CA LEU A 2 65.89 6.18 14.50
C LEU A 2 65.26 7.22 15.45
N LYS A 3 65.72 8.47 15.30
CA LYS A 3 65.32 9.62 16.14
C LYS A 3 63.95 10.10 15.66
N HIS A 4 62.87 9.67 16.31
CA HIS A 4 61.52 10.17 16.04
C HIS A 4 61.41 11.65 16.44
N ARG A 5 61.70 12.53 15.50
CA ARG A 5 61.44 13.97 15.64
C ARG A 5 59.95 14.19 15.36
N ARG A 6 59.21 14.50 16.42
CA ARG A 6 57.80 14.90 16.36
C ARG A 6 57.66 16.10 15.42
N LEU A 7 57.06 15.90 14.24
CA LEU A 7 56.42 16.99 13.52
C LEU A 7 54.94 16.99 13.91
N ARG A 8 54.62 17.94 14.79
CA ARG A 8 53.27 18.48 14.95
C ARG A 8 52.97 19.38 13.74
N TYR A 9 51.69 19.66 13.50
CA TYR A 9 51.08 20.38 12.36
C TYR A 9 50.81 19.45 11.16
N SER A 10 49.60 19.35 10.59
CA SER A 10 48.52 20.33 10.51
C SER A 10 47.15 19.65 10.49
N SER A 11 46.17 20.36 11.05
CA SER A 11 44.74 20.12 11.01
C SER A 11 44.26 19.55 9.66
N LEU A 12 43.64 18.37 9.69
CA LEU A 12 42.73 17.93 8.64
C LEU A 12 41.36 17.74 9.28
N ALA A 13 40.49 18.74 9.09
CA ALA A 13 39.09 18.66 9.45
C ALA A 13 38.46 17.46 8.72
N ALA A 14 38.17 16.38 9.46
CA ALA A 14 37.37 15.29 8.92
C ALA A 14 35.91 15.75 8.91
N ALA A 15 35.45 16.13 7.71
CA ALA A 15 34.10 16.58 7.43
C ALA A 15 33.05 15.61 7.98
N GLY A 16 32.08 16.13 8.72
CA GLY A 16 30.91 15.36 9.15
C GLY A 16 30.13 14.90 7.92
N VAL A 17 29.97 13.60 7.77
CA VAL A 17 29.04 13.04 6.78
C VAL A 17 27.64 13.27 7.34
N ALA A 18 27.01 14.39 6.95
CA ALA A 18 25.58 14.57 7.15
C ALA A 18 24.87 13.57 6.24
N ALA A 19 24.46 12.42 6.80
CA ALA A 19 23.56 11.51 6.13
C ALA A 19 22.20 12.19 6.01
N ALA A 20 21.99 12.95 4.95
CA ALA A 20 20.67 13.41 4.55
C ALA A 20 19.89 12.19 4.07
N PHE A 21 19.16 11.55 4.99
CA PHE A 21 18.06 10.67 4.64
C PHE A 21 16.99 11.55 3.99
N LEU A 22 17.15 11.82 2.70
CA LEU A 22 16.05 12.19 1.84
C LEU A 22 15.18 10.93 1.75
N VAL A 23 14.34 10.72 2.75
CA VAL A 23 13.17 9.85 2.60
C VAL A 23 12.26 10.60 1.64
N THR A 24 12.63 10.57 0.35
CA THR A 24 11.65 10.69 -0.71
C THR A 24 10.68 9.57 -0.40
N GLY A 25 9.57 9.90 0.25
CA GLY A 25 8.52 8.93 0.52
C GLY A 25 8.24 8.27 -0.81
N CYS A 26 8.58 6.99 -0.95
CA CYS A 26 8.05 6.20 -2.04
C CYS A 26 6.55 6.47 -2.03
N SER A 27 5.92 6.64 -3.19
CA SER A 27 4.47 6.76 -3.26
C SER A 27 3.88 5.54 -2.55
N MET A 28 3.47 5.70 -1.29
CA MET A 28 3.02 4.60 -0.42
C MET A 28 1.53 4.44 -0.65
N GLU A 29 1.12 4.24 -1.89
CA GLU A 29 -0.22 3.77 -2.16
C GLU A 29 -0.19 2.27 -1.88
N ASP A 30 -0.68 1.88 -0.71
CA ASP A 30 -0.79 0.48 -0.33
C ASP A 30 -1.80 -0.20 -1.25
N ALA A 31 -1.37 -1.22 -2.01
CA ALA A 31 -2.27 -2.01 -2.83
C ALA A 31 -3.30 -2.74 -1.94
N ILE A 32 -4.55 -2.84 -2.42
CA ILE A 32 -5.62 -3.54 -1.67
C ILE A 32 -5.32 -5.05 -1.57
N CYS A 33 -4.82 -5.63 -2.67
CA CYS A 33 -4.46 -7.04 -2.77
C CYS A 33 -3.06 -7.22 -3.33
N SER A 34 -2.48 -8.39 -3.08
CA SER A 34 -1.18 -8.74 -3.66
C SER A 34 -1.29 -8.98 -5.16
N ASN A 35 -0.16 -8.98 -5.85
CA ASN A 35 -0.12 -9.41 -7.26
C ASN A 35 -0.62 -10.85 -7.40
N GLY A 36 -1.50 -11.10 -8.37
CA GLY A 36 -2.13 -12.41 -8.60
C GLY A 36 -3.43 -12.63 -7.82
N GLU A 37 -3.90 -11.60 -7.10
CA GLU A 37 -5.18 -11.59 -6.41
C GLU A 37 -6.03 -10.41 -6.86
N TYR A 38 -7.35 -10.57 -6.79
CA TYR A 38 -8.31 -9.49 -6.98
C TYR A 38 -9.18 -9.28 -5.74
N PRO A 39 -9.63 -8.04 -5.48
CA PRO A 39 -10.48 -7.77 -4.34
C PRO A 39 -11.94 -8.12 -4.62
N VAL A 40 -12.66 -8.53 -3.57
CA VAL A 40 -14.10 -8.78 -3.58
C VAL A 40 -14.79 -8.02 -2.44
N LYS A 41 -16.07 -7.64 -2.63
CA LYS A 41 -16.86 -6.92 -1.62
C LYS A 41 -17.76 -7.88 -0.85
N ALA A 42 -17.82 -7.73 0.47
CA ALA A 42 -18.78 -8.44 1.29
C ALA A 42 -20.22 -7.99 0.98
N VAL A 43 -21.13 -8.96 0.86
CA VAL A 43 -22.56 -8.72 0.68
C VAL A 43 -23.18 -8.25 2.00
N GLY A 44 -24.12 -7.30 1.93
CA GLY A 44 -24.90 -6.86 3.09
C GLY A 44 -24.16 -5.96 4.07
N GLY A 45 -22.95 -5.49 3.73
CA GLY A 45 -22.16 -4.59 4.56
C GLY A 45 -21.52 -3.44 3.77
N THR A 46 -21.29 -2.33 4.46
CA THR A 46 -20.45 -1.23 3.97
C THR A 46 -18.97 -1.53 4.14
N THR A 47 -18.63 -2.38 5.12
CA THR A 47 -17.27 -2.83 5.40
C THR A 47 -17.07 -4.29 4.97
N GLY A 48 -15.81 -4.69 4.84
CA GLY A 48 -15.44 -6.06 4.47
C GLY A 48 -15.07 -6.19 3.00
N SER A 49 -13.82 -6.57 2.79
CA SER A 49 -13.27 -7.00 1.52
C SER A 49 -12.38 -8.20 1.76
N ALA A 50 -12.13 -8.97 0.72
CA ALA A 50 -11.16 -10.06 0.73
C ALA A 50 -10.38 -10.05 -0.58
N CYS A 51 -9.19 -10.65 -0.57
CA CYS A 51 -8.40 -10.91 -1.75
C CYS A 51 -8.59 -12.38 -2.16
N VAL A 52 -8.83 -12.60 -3.45
CA VAL A 52 -9.09 -13.92 -4.03
C VAL A 52 -8.09 -14.13 -5.17
N PRO A 53 -7.45 -15.31 -5.29
CA PRO A 53 -6.57 -15.61 -6.43
C PRO A 53 -7.30 -15.40 -7.77
N ASP A 54 -6.60 -14.85 -8.77
CA ASP A 54 -7.19 -14.47 -10.08
C ASP A 54 -7.96 -15.60 -10.80
N ASP A 55 -7.57 -16.85 -10.56
CA ASP A 55 -8.14 -18.06 -11.15
C ASP A 55 -9.28 -18.69 -10.32
N GLU A 56 -9.62 -18.11 -9.16
CA GLU A 56 -10.67 -18.59 -8.28
C GLU A 56 -11.95 -17.73 -8.33
N GLU A 57 -13.09 -18.36 -8.03
CA GLU A 57 -14.37 -17.67 -7.84
C GLU A 57 -14.45 -17.02 -6.45
N PRO A 58 -15.22 -15.93 -6.29
CA PRO A 58 -15.44 -15.33 -4.99
C PRO A 58 -16.03 -16.33 -3.99
N PRO A 59 -15.57 -16.33 -2.72
CA PRO A 59 -16.20 -17.15 -1.69
C PRO A 59 -17.64 -16.72 -1.44
N LYS A 60 -18.45 -17.63 -0.89
CA LYS A 60 -19.85 -17.34 -0.55
C LYS A 60 -19.95 -16.11 0.35
N GLY A 61 -20.88 -15.21 0.03
CA GLY A 61 -21.08 -13.95 0.76
C GLY A 61 -20.23 -12.79 0.23
N TYR A 62 -19.51 -12.98 -0.89
CA TYR A 62 -18.76 -11.95 -1.56
C TYR A 62 -19.13 -11.85 -3.04
N VAL A 63 -18.97 -10.66 -3.60
CA VAL A 63 -19.24 -10.36 -5.02
C VAL A 63 -18.04 -9.64 -5.65
N ARG A 64 -17.87 -9.84 -6.97
CA ARG A 64 -16.86 -9.10 -7.75
C ARG A 64 -17.28 -7.64 -7.91
N TYR A 65 -16.31 -6.74 -7.86
CA TYR A 65 -16.53 -5.35 -8.25
C TYR A 65 -16.82 -5.24 -9.75
N PRO A 66 -17.68 -4.29 -10.18
CA PRO A 66 -17.88 -4.00 -11.59
C PRO A 66 -16.58 -3.58 -12.28
N LYS A 67 -16.43 -3.94 -13.56
CA LYS A 67 -15.26 -3.54 -14.37
C LYS A 67 -15.08 -2.02 -14.36
N GLY A 68 -13.84 -1.57 -14.10
CA GLY A 68 -13.50 -0.15 -13.99
C GLY A 68 -13.98 0.53 -12.70
N LYS A 69 -14.52 -0.26 -11.75
CA LYS A 69 -14.92 0.16 -10.40
C LYS A 69 -14.27 -0.68 -9.31
N VAL A 70 -13.11 -1.24 -9.60
CA VAL A 70 -12.34 -2.09 -8.68
C VAL A 70 -11.43 -1.18 -7.86
N PRO A 71 -11.38 -1.31 -6.52
CA PRO A 71 -10.37 -0.63 -5.72
C PRO A 71 -9.00 -1.30 -5.95
N GLU A 72 -8.00 -0.50 -6.28
CA GLU A 72 -6.63 -0.95 -6.55
C GLU A 72 -5.71 -0.61 -5.37
N HIS A 73 -5.90 0.57 -4.77
CA HIS A 73 -5.11 1.05 -3.64
C HIS A 73 -6.01 1.49 -2.48
N VAL A 74 -5.50 1.35 -1.26
CA VAL A 74 -6.11 1.91 -0.05
C VAL A 74 -6.36 3.40 -0.27
N ASP A 75 -7.54 3.86 0.14
CA ASP A 75 -7.98 5.24 0.01
C ASP A 75 -8.14 5.76 -1.43
N ASP A 76 -8.10 4.89 -2.44
CA ASP A 76 -8.44 5.30 -3.79
C ASP A 76 -9.94 5.65 -3.93
N LYS A 77 -10.30 6.13 -5.12
CA LYS A 77 -11.68 6.55 -5.41
C LYS A 77 -12.69 5.42 -5.14
N TRP A 78 -12.36 4.18 -5.50
CA TRP A 78 -13.27 3.05 -5.40
C TRP A 78 -13.30 2.48 -3.99
N ASP A 79 -12.17 2.41 -3.30
CA ASP A 79 -12.10 2.01 -1.89
C ASP A 79 -12.99 2.92 -1.02
N LYS A 80 -12.86 4.24 -1.22
CA LYS A 80 -13.73 5.24 -0.57
C LYS A 80 -15.18 5.13 -0.97
N TYR A 81 -15.50 4.91 -2.24
CA TYR A 81 -16.89 4.78 -2.65
C TYR A 81 -17.54 3.55 -2.03
N TRP A 82 -16.87 2.40 -2.10
CA TRP A 82 -17.43 1.13 -1.65
C TRP A 82 -17.56 1.01 -0.14
N SER A 83 -16.81 1.80 0.64
CA SER A 83 -16.99 1.92 2.09
C SER A 83 -18.23 2.71 2.50
N THR A 84 -18.95 3.32 1.55
CA THR A 84 -20.17 4.12 1.80
C THR A 84 -21.47 3.45 1.35
N VAL A 85 -21.38 2.28 0.71
CA VAL A 85 -22.55 1.62 0.11
C VAL A 85 -22.60 0.13 0.45
N VAL A 86 -23.82 -0.40 0.54
CA VAL A 86 -24.08 -1.83 0.68
C VAL A 86 -24.39 -2.44 -0.68
N VAL A 87 -23.97 -3.70 -0.88
CA VAL A 87 -24.31 -4.49 -2.07
C VAL A 87 -25.12 -5.72 -1.71
N ASP A 88 -26.06 -6.09 -2.59
CA ASP A 88 -26.80 -7.35 -2.50
C ASP A 88 -26.00 -8.54 -3.08
N GLU A 89 -26.59 -9.74 -3.02
CA GLU A 89 -25.99 -10.98 -3.54
C GLU A 89 -25.73 -10.95 -5.05
N ASN A 90 -26.35 -10.03 -5.78
CA ASN A 90 -26.16 -9.85 -7.23
C ASN A 90 -25.12 -8.75 -7.54
N GLY A 91 -24.54 -8.12 -6.52
CA GLY A 91 -23.61 -7.01 -6.66
C GLY A 91 -24.27 -5.66 -6.97
N ASN A 92 -25.59 -5.53 -6.80
CA ASN A 92 -26.28 -4.26 -6.94
C ASN A 92 -26.10 -3.42 -5.67
N VAL A 93 -25.87 -2.12 -5.84
CA VAL A 93 -25.91 -1.19 -4.71
C VAL A 93 -27.34 -1.05 -4.21
N VAL A 94 -27.53 -1.31 -2.92
CA VAL A 94 -28.80 -1.14 -2.22
C VAL A 94 -28.68 0.02 -1.23
N LYS A 95 -29.81 0.68 -0.99
CA LYS A 95 -29.92 1.60 0.15
C LYS A 95 -30.05 0.78 1.42
N ASP A 96 -29.30 1.18 2.44
CA ASP A 96 -29.62 0.84 3.82
C ASP A 96 -31.01 1.37 4.23
#